data_AF-A0A7J7E1D9-F1
#
_entry.id   AF-A0A7J7E1D9-F1
#
_cell.length_a   1.000
_cell.length_b   1.000
_cell.length_c   1.000
_cell.angle_alpha   90.00
_cell.angle_beta   90.00
_cell.angle_gamma   90.00
#
_symmetry.space_group_name_H-M   'P 1'
#
loop_
_entity.id
_entity.type
_entity.pdbx_description
1 polymer ?
#
loop_
_entity_poly.entity_id
_entity_poly.type
_entity_poly.pdbx_seq_one_letter_code
_entity_poly.pdbx_strand_id
1 'polypeptide(L)'
;MRTSLHLSSTSTSTTTATNLNPKAISTVTGHPIHANPSTETQRLPAKTIAPPPKAQSRLRPTIEPVLFPDSISVSQEKQQNLFQKLAVSALDPIEVSLIVSLERRRILPKTVDPEVQLLGNFAPVQECPVRHGLEVVGHVSDCLHGIYLRNGANPMFEPTGGHHLSDGDGMIHAIKLGSGNQASYCCRYTRTSRLAQQAALGRQVFPKLIGELNGWLGLARLMLFVTRGGVGFIDESRGIGLANVGLIYFNGRLLALSEDDLPYHVKINGDGDLETIGQFSFSGQLESSMTSLPKVDPKMGDL
;
A
#
# COMPACT_ATOMS: atom_id res chain seq x y z
N MET A 1 -24.38 -41.02 -8.10
CA MET A 1 -24.55 -42.16 -7.18
C MET A 1 -24.26 -41.66 -5.77
N ARG A 2 -25.19 -41.92 -4.84
CA ARG A 2 -25.30 -41.35 -3.48
C ARG A 2 -24.57 -42.23 -2.44
N THR A 3 -23.95 -41.56 -1.45
CA THR A 3 -23.83 -41.89 0.00
C THR A 3 -23.37 -43.28 0.47
N SER A 4 -22.38 -43.33 1.39
CA SER A 4 -22.63 -43.48 2.84
C SER A 4 -21.36 -43.66 3.67
N LEU A 5 -21.42 -43.08 4.88
CA LEU A 5 -20.50 -43.23 6.02
C LEU A 5 -20.51 -44.66 6.59
N HIS A 6 -19.40 -45.10 7.17
CA HIS A 6 -19.40 -46.11 8.22
C HIS A 6 -18.38 -45.76 9.31
N LEU A 7 -18.90 -45.39 10.48
CA LEU A 7 -18.17 -45.48 11.75
C LEU A 7 -18.20 -46.94 12.21
N SER A 8 -17.10 -47.39 12.81
CA SER A 8 -17.05 -48.57 13.66
C SER A 8 -16.48 -48.15 15.01
N SER A 9 -17.30 -48.31 16.04
CA SER A 9 -16.94 -48.22 17.46
C SER A 9 -16.64 -49.63 17.98
N THR A 10 -15.62 -49.77 18.80
CA THR A 10 -15.54 -50.90 19.75
C THR A 10 -14.98 -50.39 21.08
N SER A 11 -15.64 -50.81 22.15
CA SER A 11 -15.47 -50.39 23.53
C SER A 11 -14.78 -51.47 24.37
N THR A 12 -14.15 -51.03 25.47
CA THR A 12 -13.84 -51.75 26.74
C THR A 12 -12.83 -52.91 26.68
N SER A 13 -11.90 -53.14 27.60
CA SER A 13 -11.72 -52.69 29.00
C SER A 13 -10.31 -53.03 29.51
N THR A 14 -9.73 -52.10 30.28
CA THR A 14 -8.92 -52.25 31.50
C THR A 14 -7.83 -53.34 31.58
N THR A 15 -6.56 -52.93 31.74
CA THR A 15 -5.66 -53.58 32.72
C THR A 15 -4.65 -52.58 33.30
N THR A 16 -4.52 -52.72 34.61
CA THR A 16 -3.79 -51.99 35.64
C THR A 16 -2.29 -51.78 35.38
N ALA A 17 -1.79 -50.66 35.90
CA ALA A 17 -0.39 -50.24 35.90
C ALA A 17 0.56 -51.20 36.63
N THR A 18 1.76 -51.37 36.05
CA THR A 18 2.97 -51.80 36.77
C THR A 18 4.16 -50.92 36.36
N ASN A 19 4.87 -50.46 37.39
CA ASN A 19 6.01 -49.54 37.35
C ASN A 19 7.20 -50.05 36.53
N LEU A 20 7.71 -49.24 35.61
CA LEU A 20 9.07 -49.37 35.05
C LEU A 20 9.73 -47.97 34.89
N ASN A 21 10.63 -47.68 35.84
CA ASN A 21 11.92 -46.96 35.75
C ASN A 21 12.07 -45.73 34.80
N PRO A 22 12.30 -44.50 35.31
CA PRO A 22 12.50 -43.32 34.48
C PRO A 22 13.99 -43.14 34.13
N LYS A 23 14.49 -43.88 33.13
CA LYS A 23 15.76 -43.55 32.44
C LYS A 23 15.72 -44.00 30.99
N ALA A 24 15.25 -43.10 30.11
CA ALA A 24 15.68 -43.04 28.71
C ALA A 24 15.32 -41.65 28.15
N ILE A 25 16.23 -40.71 28.39
CA ILE A 25 16.29 -39.42 27.70
C ILE A 25 16.81 -39.71 26.29
N SER A 26 16.09 -39.27 25.26
CA SER A 26 16.70 -39.00 23.95
C SER A 26 16.28 -37.60 23.52
N THR A 27 17.14 -36.66 23.88
CA THR A 27 17.04 -35.24 23.53
C THR A 27 17.38 -35.08 22.06
N VAL A 28 16.45 -34.56 21.26
CA VAL A 28 16.72 -34.10 19.90
C VAL A 28 17.67 -32.91 19.98
N THR A 29 18.91 -33.10 19.57
CA THR A 29 19.92 -32.06 19.45
C THR A 29 19.61 -31.17 18.25
N GLY A 30 19.21 -29.92 18.52
CA GLY A 30 19.22 -28.86 17.52
C GLY A 30 20.67 -28.50 17.18
N HIS A 31 21.00 -28.43 15.90
CA HIS A 31 22.29 -27.90 15.46
C HIS A 31 22.32 -26.38 15.65
N PRO A 32 23.23 -25.83 16.47
CA PRO A 32 23.43 -24.39 16.54
C PRO A 32 24.12 -23.91 15.25
N ILE A 33 23.58 -22.83 14.68
CA ILE A 33 24.29 -22.05 13.65
C ILE A 33 25.49 -21.41 14.34
N HIS A 34 26.68 -21.96 14.08
CA HIS A 34 27.94 -21.34 14.49
C HIS A 34 28.22 -20.13 13.60
N ALA A 35 27.90 -18.93 14.10
CA ALA A 35 28.52 -17.71 13.59
C ALA A 35 30.00 -17.74 14.00
N ASN A 36 30.89 -17.86 13.01
CA ASN A 36 32.33 -17.88 13.22
C ASN A 36 32.83 -16.45 13.52
N PRO A 37 33.35 -16.14 14.73
CA PRO A 37 33.84 -14.80 15.04
C PRO A 37 35.37 -14.80 14.87
N SER A 38 35.86 -14.72 13.64
CA SER A 38 37.24 -14.29 13.35
C SER A 38 37.50 -14.28 11.84
N THR A 39 37.13 -13.18 11.20
CA THR A 39 37.93 -12.68 10.08
C THR A 39 37.94 -11.18 10.25
N GLU A 40 39.11 -10.67 10.63
CA GLU A 40 39.40 -9.26 10.82
C GLU A 40 38.97 -8.52 9.54
N THR A 41 37.82 -7.85 9.60
CA THR A 41 37.33 -7.04 8.49
C THR A 41 38.27 -5.84 8.41
N GLN A 42 39.14 -5.81 7.38
CA GLN A 42 39.89 -4.60 7.08
C GLN A 42 38.89 -3.45 6.93
N ARG A 43 38.94 -2.50 7.88
CA ARG A 43 38.19 -1.26 7.78
C ARG A 43 38.68 -0.53 6.55
N LEU A 44 37.90 -0.57 5.48
CA LEU A 44 38.02 0.39 4.40
C LEU A 44 37.93 1.79 5.03
N PRO A 45 38.80 2.74 4.63
CA PRO A 45 38.73 4.10 5.15
C PRO A 45 37.33 4.63 4.87
N ALA A 46 36.64 5.05 5.94
CA ALA A 46 35.35 5.70 5.82
C ALA A 46 35.55 6.95 4.97
N LYS A 47 35.17 6.90 3.69
CA LYS A 47 34.92 8.12 2.94
C LYS A 47 33.86 8.87 3.73
N THR A 48 34.19 10.07 4.18
CA THR A 48 33.24 11.01 4.76
C THR A 48 32.16 11.23 3.72
N ILE A 49 31.05 10.49 3.84
CA ILE A 49 29.83 10.79 3.12
C ILE A 49 29.46 12.18 3.60
N ALA A 50 29.43 13.15 2.68
CA ALA A 50 28.99 14.50 3.02
C ALA A 50 27.65 14.39 3.75
N PRO A 51 27.44 15.14 4.84
CA PRO A 51 26.15 15.13 5.51
C PRO A 51 25.06 15.39 4.46
N PRO A 52 23.90 14.71 4.56
CA PRO A 52 22.80 14.97 3.64
C PRO A 52 22.57 16.49 3.58
N PRO A 53 22.33 17.05 2.38
CA PRO A 53 22.12 18.48 2.25
C PRO A 53 21.08 18.91 3.27
N LYS A 54 21.38 19.97 4.04
CA LYS A 54 20.46 20.53 5.03
C LYS A 54 19.09 20.65 4.38
N ALA A 55 18.06 20.13 5.04
CA ALA A 55 16.68 20.20 4.59
C ALA A 55 16.44 21.59 4.00
N GLN A 56 16.21 21.63 2.68
CA GLN A 56 15.95 22.88 2.00
C GLN A 56 14.75 23.52 2.71
N SER A 57 14.89 24.83 2.98
CA SER A 57 13.85 25.71 3.50
C SER A 57 12.48 25.32 2.95
N ARG A 58 11.44 25.39 3.81
CA ARG A 58 10.01 25.12 3.58
C ARG A 58 9.45 25.79 2.31
N LEU A 59 9.88 25.37 1.13
CA LEU A 59 9.17 25.58 -0.10
C LEU A 59 8.20 24.41 -0.18
N ARG A 60 6.93 24.69 0.13
CA ARG A 60 5.82 23.80 -0.23
C ARG A 60 6.04 23.44 -1.71
N PRO A 61 6.31 22.17 -2.06
CA PRO A 61 6.44 21.80 -3.46
C PRO A 61 5.13 22.14 -4.14
N THR A 62 5.17 22.93 -5.20
CA THR A 62 4.03 23.08 -6.09
C THR A 62 3.76 21.70 -6.68
N ILE A 63 2.63 21.09 -6.33
CA ILE A 63 2.20 19.81 -6.89
C ILE A 63 1.93 20.07 -8.37
N GLU A 64 2.82 19.59 -9.25
CA GLU A 64 2.51 19.57 -10.67
C GLU A 64 1.33 18.60 -10.88
N PRO A 65 0.35 18.97 -11.72
CA PRO A 65 -0.78 18.09 -12.00
C PRO A 65 -0.26 16.78 -12.57
N VAL A 66 -0.44 15.71 -11.81
CA VAL A 66 -0.07 14.36 -12.23
C VAL A 66 -0.94 14.02 -13.44
N LEU A 67 -0.36 13.94 -14.64
CA LEU A 67 -1.10 13.49 -15.82
C LEU A 67 -1.51 12.01 -15.62
N PHE A 68 -2.79 11.73 -15.82
CA PHE A 68 -3.31 10.37 -15.94
C PHE A 68 -3.40 10.05 -17.44
N PRO A 69 -2.91 8.89 -17.89
CA PRO A 69 -3.18 8.45 -19.25
C PRO A 69 -4.69 8.26 -19.44
N ASP A 70 -5.21 8.64 -20.61
CA ASP A 70 -6.64 8.55 -20.98
C ASP A 70 -7.25 7.14 -20.83
N SER A 71 -6.41 6.10 -20.70
CA SER A 71 -6.82 4.72 -20.47
C SER A 71 -7.41 4.47 -19.07
N ILE A 72 -7.13 5.36 -18.10
CA ILE A 72 -7.92 5.47 -16.87
C ILE A 72 -9.02 6.47 -17.14
N SER A 73 -9.85 6.17 -18.15
CA SER A 73 -11.06 6.91 -18.41
C SER A 73 -11.93 6.75 -17.17
N VAL A 74 -11.92 7.78 -16.33
CA VAL A 74 -13.02 8.03 -15.40
C VAL A 74 -14.28 7.91 -16.24
N SER A 75 -15.14 7.01 -15.77
CA SER A 75 -16.40 6.60 -16.34
C SER A 75 -17.02 7.69 -17.20
N GLN A 76 -17.37 7.31 -18.45
CA GLN A 76 -18.24 8.06 -19.37
C GLN A 76 -19.06 9.09 -18.63
N GLU A 77 -19.00 10.37 -19.04
CA GLU A 77 -19.86 11.44 -18.50
C GLU A 77 -21.28 10.94 -18.36
N LYS A 78 -21.62 10.44 -17.17
CA LYS A 78 -22.98 10.03 -16.85
C LYS A 78 -23.70 11.36 -16.81
N GLN A 79 -24.50 11.66 -17.82
CA GLN A 79 -25.13 12.97 -17.96
C GLN A 79 -25.85 13.33 -16.67
N GLN A 80 -25.21 14.16 -15.85
CA GLN A 80 -25.75 14.56 -14.57
C GLN A 80 -26.94 15.46 -14.86
N ASN A 81 -28.09 15.12 -14.28
CA ASN A 81 -29.27 15.96 -14.40
C ASN A 81 -29.10 17.25 -13.56
N LEU A 82 -29.93 18.26 -13.82
CA LEU A 82 -29.81 19.57 -13.17
C LEU A 82 -29.88 19.45 -11.63
N PHE A 83 -30.68 18.52 -11.12
CA PHE A 83 -30.79 18.27 -9.68
C PHE A 83 -29.48 17.72 -9.09
N GLN A 84 -28.85 16.76 -9.75
CA GLN A 84 -27.54 16.23 -9.33
C GLN A 84 -26.46 17.32 -9.34
N LYS A 85 -26.43 18.15 -10.38
CA LYS A 85 -25.47 19.28 -10.46
C LYS A 85 -25.67 20.28 -9.32
N LEU A 86 -26.93 20.63 -9.02
CA LEU A 86 -27.25 21.52 -7.89
C LEU A 86 -26.92 20.88 -6.54
N ALA A 87 -27.22 19.59 -6.36
CA ALA A 87 -26.90 18.86 -5.14
C ALA A 87 -25.37 18.82 -4.92
N VAL A 88 -24.61 18.45 -5.95
CA VAL A 88 -23.13 18.45 -5.92
C VAL A 88 -22.58 19.82 -5.55
N SER A 89 -23.10 20.88 -6.18
CA SER A 89 -22.66 22.26 -5.90
C SER A 89 -22.93 22.71 -4.45
N ALA A 90 -23.89 22.10 -3.75
CA ALA A 90 -24.21 22.42 -2.36
C ALA A 90 -23.40 21.60 -1.34
N LEU A 91 -22.95 20.38 -1.70
CA LEU A 91 -22.21 19.49 -0.78
C LEU A 91 -20.85 20.05 -0.37
N ASP A 92 -20.14 20.70 -1.29
CA ASP A 92 -18.80 21.24 -1.01
C ASP A 92 -18.83 22.42 -0.01
N PRO A 93 -19.71 23.42 -0.16
CA PRO A 93 -19.93 24.42 0.89
C PRO A 93 -20.27 23.83 2.25
N ILE A 94 -21.09 22.77 2.31
CA ILE A 94 -21.45 22.11 3.57
C ILE A 94 -20.23 21.43 4.20
N GLU A 95 -19.43 20.71 3.41
CA GLU A 95 -18.19 20.09 3.89
C GLU A 95 -17.24 21.13 4.50
N VAL A 96 -17.00 22.24 3.78
CA VAL A 96 -16.07 23.28 4.22
C VAL A 96 -16.60 24.05 5.44
N SER A 97 -17.85 24.51 5.38
CA SER A 97 -18.43 25.38 6.41
C SER A 97 -18.82 24.67 7.70
N LEU A 98 -19.17 23.37 7.62
CA LEU A 98 -19.64 22.61 8.76
C LEU A 98 -18.58 21.59 9.21
N ILE A 99 -18.24 20.62 8.36
CA ILE A 99 -17.42 19.47 8.77
C ILE A 99 -15.98 19.92 9.04
N VAL A 100 -15.30 20.48 8.03
CA VAL A 100 -13.90 20.93 8.14
C VAL A 100 -13.77 22.02 9.21
N SER A 101 -14.74 22.94 9.28
CA SER A 101 -14.72 24.01 10.29
C SER A 101 -14.87 23.49 11.72
N LEU A 102 -15.62 22.40 11.95
CA LEU A 102 -15.75 21.77 13.26
C LEU A 102 -14.56 20.87 13.59
N GLU A 103 -13.99 20.19 12.60
CA GLU A 103 -12.73 19.43 12.74
C GLU A 103 -11.57 20.34 13.16
N ARG A 104 -11.42 21.51 12.53
CA ARG A 104 -10.37 22.50 12.88
C ARG A 104 -10.44 23.03 14.31
N ARG A 105 -11.62 22.98 14.94
CA ARG A 105 -11.79 23.40 16.34
C ARG A 105 -11.39 22.32 17.34
N ARG A 106 -11.11 21.10 16.85
CA ARG A 106 -10.73 19.96 17.70
C ARG A 106 -9.23 19.79 17.73
N ILE A 107 -8.74 19.40 18.90
CA ILE A 107 -7.37 18.91 19.04
C ILE A 107 -7.38 17.45 18.58
N LEU A 108 -6.57 17.15 17.56
CA LEU A 108 -6.43 15.79 17.06
C LEU A 108 -5.49 14.99 17.98
N PRO A 109 -5.78 13.71 18.27
CA PRO A 109 -4.81 12.81 18.85
C PRO A 109 -3.59 12.68 17.94
N LYS A 110 -2.39 12.55 18.53
CA LYS A 110 -1.13 12.43 17.77
C LYS A 110 -1.11 11.29 16.74
N THR A 111 -1.92 10.25 16.94
CA THR A 111 -2.05 9.12 16.02
C THR A 111 -2.73 9.48 14.70
N VAL A 112 -3.47 10.59 14.65
CA VAL A 112 -4.21 11.04 13.45
C VAL A 112 -3.97 12.52 13.15
N ASP A 113 -3.04 13.17 13.85
CA ASP A 113 -2.66 14.56 13.58
C ASP A 113 -1.68 14.59 12.40
N PRO A 114 -2.03 15.18 11.23
CA PRO A 114 -1.14 15.22 10.08
C PRO A 114 0.22 15.87 10.36
N GLU A 115 0.27 16.88 11.26
CA GLU A 115 1.53 17.55 11.64
C GLU A 115 2.50 16.62 12.36
N VAL A 116 1.98 15.53 12.96
CA VAL A 116 2.78 14.48 13.58
C VAL A 116 3.00 13.32 12.61
N GLN A 117 1.94 12.87 11.94
CA GLN A 117 1.95 11.67 11.11
C GLN A 117 2.74 11.84 9.81
N LEU A 118 2.86 13.07 9.29
CA LEU A 118 3.60 13.41 8.08
C LEU A 118 4.91 14.17 8.38
N LEU A 119 5.39 14.12 9.63
CA LEU A 119 6.59 14.85 10.02
C LEU A 119 7.86 14.21 9.44
N GLY A 120 8.76 15.04 8.92
CA GLY A 120 10.09 14.60 8.49
C GLY A 120 10.05 13.63 7.31
N ASN A 121 10.67 12.46 7.46
CA ASN A 121 10.75 11.46 6.38
C ASN A 121 9.44 10.71 6.10
N PHE A 122 8.37 11.01 6.86
CA PHE A 122 7.02 10.54 6.58
C PHE A 122 6.23 11.51 5.68
N ALA A 123 6.78 12.69 5.38
CA ALA A 123 6.16 13.63 4.46
C ALA A 123 6.06 13.03 3.05
N PRO A 124 4.98 13.34 2.29
CA PRO A 124 4.82 12.82 0.94
C PRO A 124 5.90 13.38 0.00
N VAL A 125 6.27 12.58 -0.99
CA VAL A 125 7.16 12.96 -2.09
C VAL A 125 6.40 12.96 -3.42
N GLN A 126 6.92 13.70 -4.39
CA GLN A 126 6.38 13.71 -5.76
C GLN A 126 6.83 12.46 -6.53
N GLU A 127 6.13 12.15 -7.62
CA GLU A 127 6.61 11.13 -8.56
C GLU A 127 7.99 11.52 -9.10
N CYS A 128 8.81 10.51 -9.32
CA CYS A 128 10.10 10.67 -9.97
C CYS A 128 10.09 9.76 -11.21
N PRO A 129 10.16 10.33 -12.43
CA PRO A 129 10.39 9.52 -13.62
C PRO A 129 11.74 8.81 -13.50
N VAL A 130 11.99 7.85 -14.38
CA VAL A 130 13.22 7.05 -14.33
C VAL A 130 14.47 7.94 -14.39
N ARG A 131 15.29 7.83 -13.35
CA ARG A 131 16.61 8.45 -13.26
C ARG A 131 17.66 7.37 -13.39
N HIS A 132 18.38 7.38 -14.49
CA HIS A 132 19.53 6.50 -14.72
C HIS A 132 20.81 7.10 -14.16
N GLY A 133 21.85 6.27 -14.02
CA GLY A 133 23.19 6.73 -13.63
C GLY A 133 23.26 7.21 -12.20
N LEU A 134 22.54 6.56 -11.28
CA LEU A 134 22.66 6.86 -9.85
C LEU A 134 24.10 6.63 -9.37
N GLU A 135 24.55 7.46 -8.44
CA GLU A 135 25.85 7.27 -7.82
C GLU A 135 25.88 5.94 -7.05
N VAL A 136 26.87 5.11 -7.37
CA VAL A 136 27.14 3.86 -6.66
C VAL A 136 28.48 3.98 -5.95
N VAL A 137 28.43 4.02 -4.61
CA VAL A 137 29.63 3.97 -3.77
C VAL A 137 29.95 2.51 -3.45
N GLY A 138 31.12 2.05 -3.93
CA GLY A 138 31.51 0.65 -3.82
C GLY A 138 31.16 -0.15 -5.07
N HIS A 139 30.78 -1.42 -4.91
CA HIS A 139 30.53 -2.34 -6.01
C HIS A 139 29.26 -3.16 -5.76
N VAL A 140 28.25 -3.00 -6.61
CA VAL A 140 27.07 -3.86 -6.68
C VAL A 140 27.49 -5.18 -7.32
N SER A 141 27.24 -6.29 -6.63
CA SER A 141 27.61 -7.62 -7.12
C SER A 141 26.95 -7.93 -8.47
N ASP A 142 27.71 -8.52 -9.40
CA ASP A 142 27.20 -8.91 -10.73
C ASP A 142 26.07 -9.95 -10.66
N CYS A 143 25.97 -10.70 -9.56
CA CYS A 143 24.87 -11.64 -9.35
C CYS A 143 23.56 -10.96 -8.91
N LEU A 144 23.60 -9.69 -8.52
CA LEU A 144 22.43 -8.92 -8.10
C LEU A 144 21.82 -8.20 -9.30
N HIS A 145 21.02 -8.94 -10.08
CA HIS A 145 20.31 -8.43 -11.23
C HIS A 145 18.80 -8.48 -10.98
N GLY A 146 18.13 -7.32 -11.06
CA GLY A 146 16.69 -7.25 -10.82
C GLY A 146 16.24 -5.89 -10.34
N ILE A 147 15.07 -5.86 -9.70
CA ILE A 147 14.42 -4.63 -9.26
C ILE A 147 14.00 -4.81 -7.81
N TYR A 148 14.50 -3.93 -6.95
CA TYR A 148 13.98 -3.79 -5.60
C TYR A 148 12.77 -2.85 -5.63
N LEU A 149 11.65 -3.33 -5.11
CA LEU A 149 10.39 -2.59 -5.09
C LEU A 149 9.93 -2.40 -3.65
N ARG A 150 9.43 -1.21 -3.34
CA ARG A 150 8.83 -0.91 -2.03
C ARG A 150 7.58 -0.07 -2.22
N ASN A 151 6.48 -0.52 -1.61
CA ASN A 151 5.23 0.23 -1.54
C ASN A 151 5.13 1.01 -0.23
N GLY A 152 4.26 2.00 -0.18
CA GLY A 152 3.97 2.76 1.02
C GLY A 152 2.90 3.82 0.79
N ALA A 153 2.41 4.35 1.89
CA ALA A 153 1.45 5.44 1.91
C ALA A 153 2.16 6.78 1.62
N ASN A 154 1.61 7.55 0.69
CA ASN A 154 2.15 8.83 0.24
C ASN A 154 0.97 9.72 -0.17
N PRO A 155 0.30 10.47 0.73
CA PRO A 155 -0.88 11.24 0.37
C PRO A 155 -0.59 12.24 -0.77
N MET A 156 -1.34 12.16 -1.87
CA MET A 156 -1.18 13.07 -3.01
C MET A 156 -1.60 14.50 -2.69
N PHE A 157 -2.63 14.64 -1.85
CA PHE A 157 -3.17 15.93 -1.44
C PHE A 157 -2.95 16.15 0.06
N GLU A 158 -2.75 17.41 0.45
CA GLU A 158 -2.65 17.81 1.86
C GLU A 158 -3.92 17.40 2.63
N PRO A 159 -3.81 16.65 3.74
CA PRO A 159 -4.99 16.25 4.52
C PRO A 159 -5.77 17.46 5.06
N THR A 160 -7.08 17.50 4.82
CA THR A 160 -7.96 18.57 5.34
C THR A 160 -8.39 18.39 6.79
N GLY A 161 -8.23 17.18 7.33
CA GLY A 161 -8.63 16.75 8.67
C GLY A 161 -7.66 15.71 9.21
N GLY A 162 -8.13 14.80 10.06
CA GLY A 162 -7.29 13.74 10.63
C GLY A 162 -6.68 12.84 9.56
N HIS A 163 -5.43 12.42 9.75
CA HIS A 163 -4.69 11.55 8.84
C HIS A 163 -3.78 10.64 9.63
N HIS A 164 -3.96 9.32 9.51
CA HIS A 164 -3.00 8.34 9.98
C HIS A 164 -1.97 8.04 8.88
N LEU A 165 -0.76 7.63 9.25
CA LEU A 165 0.30 7.26 8.30
C LEU A 165 -0.18 6.30 7.20
N SER A 166 -1.06 5.35 7.53
CA SER A 166 -1.60 4.35 6.59
C SER A 166 -2.74 4.86 5.68
N ASP A 167 -3.22 6.08 5.85
CA ASP A 167 -4.32 6.64 5.04
C ASP A 167 -3.83 7.29 3.72
N GLY A 168 -2.52 7.29 3.46
CA GLY A 168 -1.94 7.90 2.25
C GLY A 168 -2.10 7.02 1.01
N ASP A 169 -2.18 7.64 -0.17
CA ASP A 169 -2.29 6.94 -1.45
C ASP A 169 -1.05 6.06 -1.72
N GLY A 170 -1.22 4.91 -2.38
CA GLY A 170 -0.13 3.98 -2.63
C GLY A 170 0.89 4.52 -3.63
N MET A 171 2.16 4.55 -3.23
CA MET A 171 3.28 4.89 -4.11
C MET A 171 4.35 3.81 -4.06
N ILE A 172 4.74 3.33 -5.25
CA ILE A 172 5.77 2.31 -5.41
C ILE A 172 7.07 3.00 -5.80
N HIS A 173 8.13 2.67 -5.07
CA HIS A 173 9.51 2.99 -5.39
C HIS A 173 10.17 1.78 -6.05
N ALA A 174 10.89 2.00 -7.15
CA ALA A 174 11.67 0.97 -7.81
C ALA A 174 13.14 1.38 -7.89
N ILE A 175 14.03 0.45 -7.55
CA ILE A 175 15.47 0.55 -7.82
C ILE A 175 15.83 -0.62 -8.73
N LYS A 176 16.14 -0.33 -9.99
CA LYS A 176 16.60 -1.33 -10.95
C LYS A 176 18.12 -1.39 -10.92
N LEU A 177 18.65 -2.59 -10.67
CA LEU A 177 20.07 -2.91 -10.66
C LEU A 177 20.42 -3.66 -11.94
N GLY A 178 21.37 -3.11 -12.69
CA GLY A 178 21.84 -3.65 -13.96
C GLY A 178 23.31 -4.04 -13.91
N SER A 179 23.79 -4.62 -15.00
CA SER A 179 25.20 -4.99 -15.16
C SER A 179 26.11 -3.76 -15.16
N GLY A 180 27.37 -3.96 -14.74
CA GLY A 180 28.38 -2.90 -14.81
C GLY A 180 28.19 -1.80 -13.77
N ASN A 181 27.75 -2.17 -12.56
CA ASN A 181 27.57 -1.25 -11.43
C ASN A 181 26.57 -0.12 -11.71
N GLN A 182 25.53 -0.40 -12.51
CA GLN A 182 24.52 0.59 -12.90
C GLN A 182 23.24 0.44 -12.06
N ALA A 183 22.71 1.58 -11.63
CA ALA A 183 21.44 1.64 -10.94
C ALA A 183 20.56 2.75 -11.52
N SER A 184 19.25 2.53 -11.45
CA SER A 184 18.24 3.54 -11.78
C SER A 184 17.09 3.52 -10.78
N TYR A 185 16.43 4.67 -10.61
CA TYR A 185 15.36 4.85 -9.64
C TYR A 185 14.16 5.53 -10.29
N CYS A 186 12.96 5.10 -9.91
CA CYS A 186 11.72 5.83 -10.16
C CYS A 186 10.79 5.66 -8.95
N CYS A 187 9.79 6.54 -8.87
CA CYS A 187 8.65 6.31 -7.99
C CYS A 187 7.36 6.82 -8.64
N ARG A 188 6.31 6.00 -8.57
CA ARG A 188 5.02 6.25 -9.22
C ARG A 188 3.89 5.91 -8.26
N TYR A 189 2.81 6.70 -8.33
CA TYR A 189 1.57 6.33 -7.69
C TYR A 189 0.96 5.12 -8.36
N THR A 190 0.42 4.20 -7.55
CA THR A 190 -0.56 3.24 -8.06
C THR A 190 -1.81 4.03 -8.38
N ARG A 191 -2.20 4.06 -9.66
CA ARG A 191 -3.35 4.85 -10.12
C ARG A 191 -4.66 4.15 -9.79
N THR A 192 -5.03 4.16 -8.51
CA THR A 192 -6.29 3.58 -8.03
C THR A 192 -7.49 4.36 -8.56
N SER A 193 -8.67 3.72 -8.61
CA SER A 193 -9.93 4.39 -8.97
C SER A 193 -10.16 5.64 -8.11
N ARG A 194 -9.94 5.49 -6.79
CA ARG A 194 -9.96 6.58 -5.81
C ARG A 194 -9.02 7.72 -6.19
N LEU A 195 -7.75 7.41 -6.44
CA LEU A 195 -6.73 8.44 -6.73
C LEU A 195 -7.03 9.17 -8.05
N ALA A 196 -7.44 8.44 -9.08
CA ALA A 196 -7.81 9.03 -10.36
C ALA A 196 -8.98 10.01 -10.24
N GLN A 197 -10.01 9.66 -9.47
CA GLN A 197 -11.15 10.55 -9.21
C GLN A 197 -10.73 11.79 -8.40
N GLN A 198 -9.93 11.63 -7.34
CA GLN A 198 -9.43 12.76 -6.56
C GLN A 198 -8.57 13.71 -7.40
N ALA A 199 -7.73 13.16 -8.28
CA ALA A 199 -6.90 13.94 -9.17
C ALA A 199 -7.70 14.72 -10.21
N ALA A 200 -8.71 14.09 -10.81
CA ALA A 200 -9.63 14.77 -11.74
C ALA A 200 -10.38 15.93 -11.07
N LEU A 201 -10.68 15.80 -9.77
CA LEU A 201 -11.34 16.84 -8.97
C LEU A 201 -10.37 17.82 -8.30
N GLY A 202 -9.05 17.57 -8.39
CA GLY A 202 -8.01 18.40 -7.78
C GLY A 202 -8.02 18.44 -6.23
N ARG A 203 -8.69 17.49 -5.57
CA ARG A 203 -8.83 17.47 -4.10
C ARG A 203 -9.19 16.09 -3.56
N GLN A 204 -9.04 15.93 -2.24
CA GLN A 204 -9.55 14.75 -1.52
C GLN A 204 -11.08 14.77 -1.48
N VAL A 205 -11.70 13.65 -1.86
CA VAL A 205 -13.17 13.47 -1.80
C VAL A 205 -13.61 12.17 -1.12
N PHE A 206 -12.70 11.21 -1.03
CA PHE A 206 -12.91 9.96 -0.32
C PHE A 206 -12.45 10.09 1.14
N PRO A 207 -13.21 9.55 2.11
CA PRO A 207 -12.83 9.62 3.51
C PRO A 207 -11.60 8.74 3.81
N LYS A 208 -10.87 9.09 4.86
CA LYS A 208 -9.73 8.32 5.39
C LYS A 208 -10.21 7.36 6.47
N LEU A 209 -9.86 6.08 6.31
CA LEU A 209 -10.39 5.01 7.14
C LEU A 209 -10.01 5.20 8.62
N ILE A 210 -8.76 5.55 8.91
CA ILE A 210 -8.27 5.67 10.29
C ILE A 210 -8.33 7.13 10.76
N GLY A 211 -7.96 8.09 9.92
CA GLY A 211 -7.83 9.49 10.29
C GLY A 211 -9.17 10.23 10.47
N GLU A 212 -10.19 9.89 9.67
CA GLU A 212 -11.43 10.68 9.58
C GLU A 212 -12.67 9.94 10.09
N LEU A 213 -12.74 8.61 9.99
CA LEU A 213 -13.95 7.84 10.32
C LEU A 213 -14.13 7.54 11.82
N ASN A 214 -13.75 8.48 12.70
CA ASN A 214 -13.91 8.36 14.14
C ASN A 214 -15.00 9.30 14.70
N GLY A 215 -15.86 8.75 15.56
CA GLY A 215 -16.90 9.50 16.27
C GLY A 215 -17.95 10.12 15.34
N TRP A 216 -18.66 11.16 15.83
CA TRP A 216 -19.79 11.74 15.10
C TRP A 216 -19.39 12.52 13.83
N LEU A 217 -18.19 13.13 13.80
CA LEU A 217 -17.66 13.78 12.59
C LEU A 217 -17.28 12.74 11.53
N GLY A 218 -16.76 11.59 11.95
CA GLY A 218 -16.54 10.47 11.05
C GLY A 218 -17.85 9.94 10.44
N LEU A 219 -18.93 9.86 11.23
CA LEU A 219 -20.25 9.55 10.70
C LEU A 219 -20.73 10.61 9.69
N ALA A 220 -20.47 11.90 9.96
CA ALA A 220 -20.79 12.97 9.01
C ALA A 220 -19.98 12.86 7.70
N ARG A 221 -18.68 12.54 7.77
CA ARG A 221 -17.82 12.27 6.61
C ARG A 221 -18.33 11.06 5.80
N LEU A 222 -18.74 9.99 6.49
CA LEU A 222 -19.32 8.80 5.84
C LEU A 222 -20.65 9.13 5.15
N MET A 223 -21.54 9.88 5.80
CA MET A 223 -22.82 10.30 5.20
C MET A 223 -22.61 11.21 3.98
N LEU A 224 -21.64 12.14 4.06
CA LEU A 224 -21.25 12.97 2.91
C LEU A 224 -20.73 12.10 1.75
N PHE A 225 -19.88 11.13 2.04
CA PHE A 225 -19.36 10.18 1.06
C PHE A 225 -20.48 9.37 0.39
N VAL A 226 -21.37 8.75 1.17
CA VAL A 226 -22.52 7.99 0.64
C VAL A 226 -23.44 8.89 -0.19
N THR A 227 -23.67 10.13 0.26
CA THR A 227 -24.48 11.10 -0.49
C THR A 227 -23.84 11.44 -1.85
N ARG A 228 -22.51 11.64 -1.88
CA ARG A 228 -21.74 11.87 -3.12
C ARG A 228 -21.87 10.69 -4.08
N GLY A 229 -21.76 9.46 -3.61
CA GLY A 229 -21.96 8.26 -4.44
C GLY A 229 -23.39 8.16 -4.96
N GLY A 230 -24.39 8.37 -4.09
CA GLY A 230 -25.81 8.31 -4.45
C GLY A 230 -26.24 9.34 -5.50
N VAL A 231 -25.62 10.53 -5.56
CA VAL A 231 -25.89 11.53 -6.62
C VAL A 231 -25.02 11.34 -7.86
N GLY A 232 -24.13 10.34 -7.89
CA GLY A 232 -23.22 10.07 -9.01
C GLY A 232 -22.09 11.10 -9.13
N PHE A 233 -21.65 11.69 -8.01
CA PHE A 233 -20.49 12.58 -7.97
C PHE A 233 -19.16 11.82 -7.90
N ILE A 234 -19.18 10.68 -7.22
CA ILE A 234 -18.06 9.73 -7.14
C ILE A 234 -18.56 8.34 -7.57
N ASP A 235 -17.63 7.50 -7.99
CA ASP A 235 -17.88 6.13 -8.43
C ASP A 235 -17.09 5.14 -7.56
N GLU A 236 -17.77 4.50 -6.63
CA GLU A 236 -17.21 3.47 -5.75
C GLU A 236 -17.22 2.06 -6.36
N SER A 237 -17.83 1.86 -7.54
CA SER A 237 -18.03 0.53 -8.13
C SER A 237 -16.72 -0.17 -8.52
N ARG A 238 -15.64 0.60 -8.67
CA ARG A 238 -14.29 0.11 -9.00
C ARG A 238 -13.35 0.09 -7.79
N GLY A 239 -13.91 0.01 -6.59
CA GLY A 239 -13.15 -0.01 -5.35
C GLY A 239 -12.70 1.37 -4.88
N ILE A 240 -12.37 1.45 -3.59
CA ILE A 240 -11.97 2.68 -2.89
C ILE A 240 -10.61 2.56 -2.20
N GLY A 241 -9.87 1.48 -2.50
CA GLY A 241 -8.61 1.15 -1.87
C GLY A 241 -7.48 2.10 -2.25
N LEU A 242 -6.46 2.09 -1.38
CA LEU A 242 -5.26 2.93 -1.53
C LEU A 242 -4.12 2.19 -2.23
N ALA A 243 -4.16 0.86 -2.25
CA ALA A 243 -3.11 -0.01 -2.81
C ALA A 243 -1.70 0.32 -2.25
N ASN A 244 -1.62 0.59 -0.95
CA ASN A 244 -0.45 1.16 -0.27
C ASN A 244 0.24 0.21 0.73
N VAL A 245 -0.24 -1.03 0.88
CA VAL A 245 0.19 -1.92 1.97
C VAL A 245 1.30 -2.86 1.54
N GLY A 246 1.04 -3.66 0.51
CA GLY A 246 1.92 -4.75 0.09
C GLY A 246 2.21 -4.76 -1.39
N LEU A 247 3.23 -5.54 -1.78
CA LEU A 247 3.51 -5.92 -3.15
C LEU A 247 3.73 -7.42 -3.23
N ILE A 248 3.23 -8.02 -4.30
CA ILE A 248 3.54 -9.40 -4.65
C ILE A 248 3.83 -9.51 -6.13
N TYR A 249 4.81 -10.34 -6.49
CA TYR A 249 5.05 -10.73 -7.87
C TYR A 249 4.53 -12.15 -8.09
N PHE A 250 3.51 -12.30 -8.93
CA PHE A 250 2.84 -13.57 -9.18
C PHE A 250 2.47 -13.71 -10.65
N ASN A 251 2.78 -14.86 -11.25
CA ASN A 251 2.48 -15.18 -12.66
C ASN A 251 2.84 -14.06 -13.65
N GLY A 252 4.04 -13.48 -13.50
CA GLY A 252 4.56 -12.44 -14.38
C GLY A 252 3.98 -11.04 -14.13
N ARG A 253 3.26 -10.83 -13.03
CA ARG A 253 2.58 -9.57 -12.70
C ARG A 253 3.02 -9.07 -11.34
N LEU A 254 3.33 -7.78 -11.26
CA LEU A 254 3.45 -7.09 -9.98
C LEU A 254 2.07 -6.60 -9.56
N LEU A 255 1.64 -6.97 -8.36
CA LEU A 255 0.35 -6.58 -7.79
C LEU A 255 0.57 -5.70 -6.56
N ALA A 256 -0.01 -4.50 -6.59
CA ALA A 256 -0.09 -3.59 -5.46
C ALA A 256 -1.35 -3.88 -4.64
N LEU A 257 -1.17 -4.06 -3.33
CA LEU A 257 -2.19 -4.61 -2.46
C LEU A 257 -2.78 -3.55 -1.52
N SER A 258 -4.09 -3.64 -1.32
CA SER A 258 -4.87 -2.89 -0.31
C SER A 258 -5.55 -3.90 0.61
N GLU A 259 -5.84 -3.54 1.86
CA GLU A 259 -6.60 -4.42 2.77
C GLU A 259 -8.10 -4.51 2.41
N ASP A 260 -8.60 -3.51 1.71
CA ASP A 260 -10.03 -3.20 1.53
C ASP A 260 -10.45 -3.16 0.05
N ASP A 261 -9.62 -3.63 -0.86
CA ASP A 261 -9.87 -3.59 -2.31
C ASP A 261 -9.19 -4.77 -3.02
N LEU A 262 -9.54 -4.98 -4.28
CA LEU A 262 -8.83 -5.88 -5.18
C LEU A 262 -7.40 -5.36 -5.44
N PRO A 263 -6.44 -6.27 -5.74
CA PRO A 263 -5.10 -5.88 -6.15
C PRO A 263 -5.09 -4.99 -7.40
N TYR A 264 -4.10 -4.12 -7.52
CA TYR A 264 -3.83 -3.36 -8.73
C TYR A 264 -2.62 -3.93 -9.46
N HIS A 265 -2.79 -4.31 -10.73
CA HIS A 265 -1.69 -4.73 -11.57
C HIS A 265 -0.85 -3.52 -12.00
N VAL A 266 0.44 -3.58 -11.68
CA VAL A 266 1.44 -2.60 -12.08
C VAL A 266 2.42 -3.29 -13.02
N LYS A 267 2.58 -2.74 -14.21
CA LYS A 267 3.57 -3.19 -15.17
C LYS A 267 4.90 -2.49 -14.89
N ILE A 268 5.97 -3.26 -14.93
CA ILE A 268 7.33 -2.74 -14.90
C ILE A 268 7.82 -2.63 -16.34
N ASN A 269 8.16 -1.43 -16.78
CA ASN A 269 8.63 -1.17 -18.12
C ASN A 269 10.12 -1.52 -18.29
N GLY A 270 10.56 -1.69 -19.54
CA GLY A 270 11.93 -2.12 -19.85
C GLY A 270 13.01 -1.16 -19.37
N ASP A 271 12.71 0.14 -19.29
CA ASP A 271 13.55 1.19 -18.72
C ASP A 271 13.56 1.20 -17.18
N GLY A 272 12.60 0.53 -16.54
CA GLY A 272 12.42 0.49 -15.09
C GLY A 272 11.30 1.40 -14.59
N ASP A 273 10.53 2.06 -15.47
CA ASP A 273 9.35 2.82 -15.05
C ASP A 273 8.21 1.89 -14.61
N LEU A 274 7.24 2.46 -13.87
CA LEU A 274 6.07 1.75 -13.38
C LEU A 274 4.80 2.32 -14.00
N GLU A 275 3.96 1.44 -14.54
CA GLU A 275 2.70 1.80 -15.17
C GLU A 275 1.56 1.02 -14.51
N THR A 276 0.56 1.72 -13.97
CA THR A 276 -0.64 1.05 -13.44
C THR A 276 -1.52 0.60 -14.60
N ILE A 277 -1.76 -0.70 -14.71
CA ILE A 277 -2.65 -1.28 -15.73
C ILE A 277 -4.10 -1.23 -15.27
N GLY A 278 -4.34 -1.41 -13.97
CA GLY A 278 -5.66 -1.32 -13.36
C GLY A 278 -5.91 -2.40 -12.31
N GLN A 279 -7.14 -2.46 -11.83
CA GLN A 279 -7.59 -3.46 -10.85
C GLN A 279 -7.51 -4.88 -11.45
N PHE A 280 -7.14 -5.87 -10.64
CA PHE A 280 -6.84 -7.23 -11.07
C PHE A 280 -7.67 -8.26 -10.28
N SER A 281 -8.61 -8.91 -10.97
CA SER A 281 -9.57 -9.86 -10.39
C SER A 281 -9.28 -11.34 -10.69
N PHE A 282 -8.05 -11.68 -11.11
CA PHE A 282 -7.67 -13.05 -11.45
C PHE A 282 -8.62 -13.71 -12.48
N SER A 283 -8.89 -13.00 -13.57
CA SER A 283 -9.86 -13.41 -14.61
C SER A 283 -11.30 -13.56 -14.07
N GLY A 284 -11.68 -12.70 -13.12
CA GLY A 284 -13.00 -12.71 -12.50
C GLY A 284 -13.18 -13.72 -11.38
N GLN A 285 -12.15 -14.48 -11.01
CA GLN A 285 -12.22 -15.47 -9.92
C GLN A 285 -12.18 -14.82 -8.53
N LEU A 286 -11.59 -13.63 -8.42
CA LEU A 286 -11.55 -12.86 -7.19
C LEU A 286 -12.61 -11.76 -7.23
N GLU A 287 -13.69 -11.94 -6.49
CA GLU A 287 -14.84 -11.02 -6.43
C GLU A 287 -14.83 -10.10 -5.19
N SER A 288 -13.98 -10.39 -4.20
CA SER A 288 -13.87 -9.63 -2.95
C SER A 288 -12.42 -9.23 -2.66
N SER A 289 -12.21 -8.36 -1.66
CA SER A 289 -10.88 -8.05 -1.16
C SER A 289 -10.14 -9.31 -0.69
N MET A 290 -8.82 -9.25 -0.73
CA MET A 290 -7.92 -10.28 -0.21
C MET A 290 -6.95 -9.66 0.81
N THR A 291 -6.28 -10.50 1.59
CA THR A 291 -5.23 -10.01 2.50
C THR A 291 -4.13 -9.30 1.71
N SER A 292 -3.58 -8.23 2.31
CA SER A 292 -2.42 -7.52 1.76
C SER A 292 -1.09 -8.27 1.90
N LEU A 293 -1.08 -9.40 2.63
CA LEU A 293 0.09 -10.22 2.90
C LEU A 293 -0.12 -11.68 2.48
N PRO A 294 -0.46 -11.94 1.20
CA PRO A 294 -0.63 -13.30 0.72
C PRO A 294 0.74 -13.99 0.64
N LYS A 295 0.75 -15.32 0.56
CA LYS A 295 1.97 -16.13 0.61
C LYS A 295 2.10 -16.93 -0.67
N VAL A 296 3.29 -16.93 -1.27
CA VAL A 296 3.61 -17.81 -2.39
C VAL A 296 4.34 -19.05 -1.88
N ASP A 297 3.85 -20.24 -2.23
CA ASP A 297 4.58 -21.48 -1.99
C ASP A 297 5.79 -21.56 -2.95
N PRO A 298 7.04 -21.64 -2.45
CA PRO A 298 8.22 -21.65 -3.30
C PRO A 298 8.42 -22.94 -4.11
N LYS A 299 7.73 -24.03 -3.75
CA LYS A 299 7.80 -25.33 -4.44
C LYS A 299 6.68 -25.47 -5.46
N MET A 300 5.45 -25.15 -5.06
CA MET A 300 4.27 -25.33 -5.91
C MET A 300 4.02 -24.11 -6.81
N GLY A 301 4.45 -22.93 -6.36
CA GLY A 301 4.13 -21.67 -7.03
C GLY A 301 2.72 -21.18 -6.77
N ASP A 302 1.97 -21.82 -5.86
CA ASP A 302 0.62 -21.42 -5.47
C ASP A 302 0.64 -20.13 -4.65
N LEU A 303 -0.39 -19.32 -4.81
CA LEU A 303 -0.65 -18.08 -4.07
C LEU A 303 -1.97 -18.18 -3.29
#